data_AF-A0A0Q3URK5-F1
#
_entry.id   AF-A0A0Q3URK5-F1
#
_cell.length_a   1.000
_cell.length_b   1.000
_cell.length_c   1.000
_cell.angle_alpha   90.00
_cell.angle_beta   90.00
_cell.angle_gamma   90.00
#
_symmetry.space_group_name_H-M   'P 1'
#
loop_
_entity.id
_entity.type
_entity.pdbx_description
1 polymer ?
#
loop_
_entity_poly.entity_id
_entity_poly.type
_entity_poly.pdbx_seq_one_letter_code
_entity_poly.pdbx_strand_id
1 'polypeptide(L)'
;MAALSAEVPARLLRTARALWGCRPRRGLGQDAATAGGEKAAKPSFTDEAVQNLLYKMTGLNLQKVFRPVKKELKPPTYKLMTEAQLKEATRKAIEEAKKRLIMPPVLDEREPIDDVLAEDKVLEGTETTKYIFTDLTYSVPHRERFIVVREPNGVLRKATWEERDRMIQIFFPQEGRRVIPPVLFKDEHLGTVFQQDHHEDVLNMCIAQFEPDSADYIRVHHRTYDDIEKHAKYDLLRSTRHFGGMVWYLVNRKKTDGLLIDMINRDLLDDAMSLITLYHMLHPECPSAKEAKEGKLQGVDLIKAFAKTESQKEGYIQLALQAYEEAMATSTAS
;
A
#
# COMPACT_ATOMS: atom_id res chain seq x y z
N MET A 1 11.26 -33.73 -57.90
CA MET A 1 12.21 -33.20 -58.90
C MET A 1 11.67 -31.87 -59.37
N ALA A 2 12.29 -30.69 -59.25
CA ALA A 2 13.61 -30.21 -58.86
C ALA A 2 13.36 -28.85 -58.13
N ALA A 3 13.89 -28.56 -56.95
CA ALA A 3 15.27 -28.13 -56.65
C ALA A 3 15.76 -27.01 -57.59
N LEU A 4 15.56 -25.75 -57.18
CA LEU A 4 16.30 -24.59 -57.68
C LEU A 4 16.81 -23.81 -56.47
N SER A 5 18.03 -24.19 -56.09
CA SER A 5 18.91 -23.45 -55.20
C SER A 5 19.41 -22.19 -55.92
N ALA A 6 19.42 -21.06 -55.23
CA ALA A 6 20.22 -19.91 -55.60
C ALA A 6 20.99 -19.44 -54.35
N GLU A 7 22.30 -19.43 -54.49
CA GLU A 7 23.31 -19.29 -53.46
C GLU A 7 24.10 -17.99 -53.72
N VAL A 8 24.61 -17.37 -52.64
CA VAL A 8 25.81 -16.49 -52.55
C VAL A 8 25.61 -14.98 -52.85
N PRO A 9 26.32 -14.00 -52.18
CA PRO A 9 27.47 -14.13 -51.27
C PRO A 9 27.40 -13.42 -49.90
N ALA A 10 28.24 -13.96 -49.02
CA ALA A 10 28.81 -13.33 -47.84
C ALA A 10 29.89 -12.27 -48.17
N ARG A 11 29.99 -11.24 -47.31
CA ARG A 11 31.15 -10.36 -46.95
C ARG A 11 30.55 -9.17 -46.16
N LEU A 12 31.04 -8.66 -45.04
CA LEU A 12 32.30 -8.77 -44.32
C LEU A 12 32.06 -8.39 -42.85
N LEU A 13 32.77 -9.08 -41.96
CA LEU A 13 32.95 -8.79 -40.55
C LEU A 13 33.42 -7.35 -40.31
N ARG A 14 32.81 -6.67 -39.33
CA ARG A 14 33.54 -5.76 -38.42
C ARG A 14 33.07 -5.97 -36.98
N THR A 15 33.95 -6.65 -36.25
CA THR A 15 34.03 -6.70 -34.80
C THR A 15 34.21 -5.31 -34.20
N ALA A 16 33.42 -5.00 -33.16
CA ALA A 16 33.80 -4.00 -32.16
C ALA A 16 33.42 -4.53 -30.77
N ARG A 17 34.41 -5.12 -30.11
CA ARG A 17 34.45 -5.28 -28.65
C ARG A 17 34.63 -3.89 -28.05
N ALA A 18 33.77 -3.50 -27.12
CA ALA A 18 34.09 -2.49 -26.13
C ALA A 18 33.49 -2.92 -24.79
N LEU A 19 34.38 -3.38 -23.91
CA LEU A 19 34.20 -3.50 -22.48
C LEU A 19 34.09 -2.09 -21.86
N TRP A 20 33.45 -2.04 -20.67
CA TRP A 20 33.51 -1.06 -19.57
C TRP A 20 32.07 -0.72 -19.14
N GLY A 21 31.62 -0.92 -17.90
CA GLY A 21 32.33 -0.88 -16.63
C GLY A 21 32.02 0.44 -15.91
N CYS A 22 31.06 0.38 -14.96
CA CYS A 22 30.91 1.26 -13.79
C CYS A 22 30.68 2.79 -13.96
N ARG A 23 29.45 3.23 -13.63
CA ARG A 23 29.04 4.08 -12.47
C ARG A 23 27.97 5.14 -12.82
N PRO A 24 27.05 5.42 -11.88
CA PRO A 24 25.99 6.42 -12.06
C PRO A 24 26.55 7.84 -11.89
N ARG A 25 26.12 8.74 -12.78
CA ARG A 25 26.41 10.18 -12.69
C ARG A 25 25.71 10.78 -11.46
N ARG A 26 26.51 11.18 -10.47
CA ARG A 26 26.15 12.25 -9.52
C ARG A 26 26.00 13.55 -10.30
N GLY A 27 24.82 14.15 -10.27
CA GLY A 27 24.65 15.55 -10.61
C GLY A 27 25.28 16.40 -9.50
N LEU A 28 26.34 17.12 -9.85
CA LEU A 28 26.88 18.24 -9.07
C LEU A 28 26.07 19.48 -9.42
N GLY A 29 25.13 19.85 -8.56
CA GLY A 29 24.63 21.22 -8.42
C GLY A 29 25.11 21.73 -7.07
N GLN A 30 26.17 22.52 -7.08
CA GLN A 30 26.60 23.29 -5.91
C GLN A 30 25.79 24.58 -5.91
N ASP A 31 24.84 24.70 -4.99
CA ASP A 31 24.38 26.00 -4.51
C ASP A 31 24.57 26.05 -3.00
N ALA A 32 25.07 27.19 -2.56
CA ALA A 32 25.75 27.39 -1.31
C ALA A 32 24.83 27.26 -0.08
N ALA A 33 25.46 26.73 0.98
CA ALA A 33 25.02 26.64 2.35
C ALA A 33 24.06 27.74 2.82
N THR A 34 22.88 27.31 3.26
CA THR A 34 22.28 27.83 4.49
C THR A 34 22.11 26.65 5.45
N ALA A 35 22.72 26.78 6.62
CA ALA A 35 22.72 25.77 7.67
C ALA A 35 21.30 25.65 8.27
N GLY A 36 20.64 24.52 8.01
CA GLY A 36 19.44 24.08 8.70
C GLY A 36 19.60 22.57 8.95
N GLY A 37 19.57 22.16 10.22
CA GLY A 37 19.98 20.83 10.66
C GLY A 37 19.36 19.68 9.85
N GLU A 38 20.19 18.69 9.54
CA GLU A 38 19.77 17.39 9.00
C GLU A 38 18.79 16.74 9.98
N LYS A 39 17.48 16.98 9.79
CA LYS A 39 16.46 16.13 10.36
C LYS A 39 16.68 14.75 9.76
N ALA A 40 16.98 13.75 10.60
CA ALA A 40 17.05 12.36 10.17
C ALA A 40 15.83 12.06 9.29
N ALA A 41 16.08 11.59 8.07
CA ALA A 41 15.01 11.31 7.11
C ALA A 41 13.99 10.37 7.76
N LYS A 42 12.71 10.75 7.73
CA LYS A 42 11.64 9.91 8.29
C LYS A 42 11.64 8.57 7.56
N PRO A 43 11.50 7.44 8.28
CA PRO A 43 11.45 6.13 7.63
C PRO A 43 10.31 6.10 6.62
N SER A 44 10.56 5.49 5.47
CA SER A 44 9.57 5.32 4.41
C SER A 44 8.77 4.04 4.63
N PHE A 45 7.53 3.99 4.12
CA PHE A 45 6.76 2.75 4.18
C PHE A 45 7.47 1.59 3.47
N THR A 46 8.26 1.87 2.44
CA THR A 46 8.97 0.88 1.62
C THR A 46 10.25 0.33 2.26
N ASP A 47 10.69 0.87 3.40
CA ASP A 47 11.91 0.42 4.07
C ASP A 47 11.78 -1.02 4.56
N GLU A 48 12.82 -1.84 4.36
CA GLU A 48 12.79 -3.26 4.73
C GLU A 48 12.52 -3.48 6.22
N ALA A 49 13.07 -2.63 7.10
CA ALA A 49 12.86 -2.70 8.53
C ALA A 49 11.38 -2.48 8.91
N VAL A 50 10.74 -1.50 8.27
CA VAL A 50 9.32 -1.18 8.46
C VAL A 50 8.45 -2.31 7.91
N GLN A 51 8.74 -2.78 6.70
CA GLN A 51 8.03 -3.90 6.07
C GLN A 51 8.10 -5.19 6.90
N ASN A 52 9.26 -5.51 7.47
CA ASN A 52 9.43 -6.68 8.32
C ASN A 52 8.59 -6.60 9.61
N LEU A 53 8.53 -5.43 10.25
CA LEU A 53 7.69 -5.22 11.43
C LEU A 53 6.20 -5.31 11.07
N LEU A 54 5.77 -4.65 10.00
CA LEU A 54 4.39 -4.70 9.52
C LEU A 54 3.99 -6.12 9.13
N TYR A 55 4.88 -6.87 8.49
CA TYR A 55 4.66 -8.27 8.14
C TYR A 55 4.51 -9.14 9.39
N LYS A 56 5.35 -8.95 10.42
CA LYS A 56 5.22 -9.65 11.71
C LYS A 56 3.84 -9.40 12.34
N MET A 57 3.45 -8.14 12.46
CA MET A 57 2.17 -7.74 13.08
C MET A 57 0.93 -8.18 12.29
N THR A 58 1.05 -8.33 10.97
CA THR A 58 -0.09 -8.77 10.13
C THR A 58 -0.48 -10.21 10.43
N GLY A 59 0.49 -11.04 10.81
CA GLY A 59 0.33 -12.48 10.99
C GLY A 59 -0.02 -13.20 9.68
N LEU A 60 0.05 -14.53 9.70
CA LEU A 60 -0.28 -15.37 8.56
C LEU A 60 -1.25 -16.47 8.97
N ASN A 61 -2.54 -16.25 8.68
CA ASN A 61 -3.58 -17.26 8.81
C ASN A 61 -3.99 -17.81 7.44
N LEU A 62 -3.57 -19.05 7.13
CA LEU A 62 -3.85 -19.70 5.84
C LEU A 62 -5.35 -19.84 5.55
N GLN A 63 -6.18 -20.09 6.57
CA GLN A 63 -7.62 -20.26 6.39
C GLN A 63 -8.29 -18.95 5.94
N LYS A 64 -7.81 -17.82 6.48
CA LYS A 64 -8.33 -16.50 6.12
C LYS A 64 -7.82 -16.04 4.75
N VAL A 65 -6.53 -16.23 4.48
CA VAL A 65 -5.91 -15.86 3.19
C VAL A 65 -6.49 -16.65 2.02
N PHE A 66 -6.81 -17.92 2.23
CA PHE A 66 -7.42 -18.80 1.23
C PHE A 66 -8.91 -19.05 1.49
N ARG A 67 -9.63 -18.02 1.98
CA ARG A 67 -11.08 -18.11 2.17
C ARG A 67 -11.79 -18.51 0.85
N PRO A 68 -12.78 -19.42 0.88
CA PRO A 68 -13.54 -19.78 -0.31
C PRO A 68 -14.20 -18.55 -0.94
N VAL A 69 -13.88 -18.28 -2.21
CA VAL A 69 -14.47 -17.15 -2.96
C VAL A 69 -15.64 -17.66 -3.78
N LYS A 70 -16.73 -16.88 -3.81
CA LYS A 70 -17.88 -17.13 -4.70
C LYS A 70 -17.44 -17.01 -6.15
N LYS A 71 -17.10 -18.15 -6.76
CA LYS A 71 -16.70 -18.31 -8.17
C LYS A 71 -17.33 -19.60 -8.71
N GLU A 72 -17.29 -19.78 -10.01
CA GLU A 72 -17.69 -21.05 -10.64
C GLU A 72 -16.90 -22.21 -10.03
N LEU A 73 -17.64 -23.15 -9.44
CA LEU A 73 -17.05 -24.27 -8.71
C LEU A 73 -16.61 -25.35 -9.70
N LYS A 74 -15.37 -25.81 -9.52
CA LYS A 74 -14.82 -26.97 -10.23
C LYS A 74 -14.74 -28.15 -9.25
N PRO A 75 -14.88 -29.40 -9.71
CA PRO A 75 -14.76 -30.56 -8.84
C PRO A 75 -13.36 -30.58 -8.19
N PRO A 76 -13.27 -30.83 -6.87
CA PRO A 76 -11.98 -30.87 -6.18
C PRO A 76 -11.16 -32.09 -6.62
N THR A 77 -9.83 -31.94 -6.63
CA THR A 77 -8.90 -33.04 -6.94
C THR A 77 -8.30 -33.57 -5.64
N TYR A 78 -8.53 -34.84 -5.35
CA TYR A 78 -7.95 -35.52 -4.18
C TYR A 78 -6.62 -36.17 -4.53
N LYS A 79 -5.66 -36.10 -3.60
CA LYS A 79 -4.33 -36.71 -3.74
C LYS A 79 -3.96 -37.36 -2.41
N LEU A 80 -3.45 -38.59 -2.47
CA LEU A 80 -2.87 -39.26 -1.30
C LEU A 80 -1.43 -38.76 -1.13
N MET A 81 -1.09 -38.26 0.06
CA MET A 81 0.22 -37.67 0.34
C MET A 81 0.83 -38.30 1.60
N THR A 82 2.16 -38.43 1.61
CA THR A 82 2.91 -38.74 2.84
C THR A 82 3.07 -37.49 3.70
N GLU A 83 3.47 -37.64 4.96
CA GLU A 83 3.69 -36.48 5.86
C GLU A 83 4.74 -35.49 5.31
N ALA A 84 5.80 -35.99 4.69
CA ALA A 84 6.81 -35.15 4.06
C ALA A 84 6.22 -34.31 2.91
N GLN A 85 5.42 -34.94 2.06
CA GLN A 85 4.74 -34.25 0.96
C GLN A 85 3.70 -33.24 1.47
N LEU A 86 3.01 -33.55 2.57
CA LEU A 86 2.09 -32.61 3.22
C LEU A 86 2.84 -31.37 3.74
N LYS A 87 3.99 -31.55 4.40
CA LYS A 87 4.84 -30.44 4.87
C LYS A 87 5.37 -29.58 3.73
N GLU A 88 5.72 -30.19 2.60
CA GLU A 88 6.13 -29.44 1.41
C GLU A 88 4.96 -28.65 0.79
N ALA A 89 3.76 -29.25 0.75
CA ALA A 89 2.57 -28.59 0.25
C ALA A 89 2.17 -27.40 1.14
N THR A 90 2.26 -27.55 2.47
CA THR A 90 2.02 -26.43 3.40
C THR A 90 3.06 -25.33 3.25
N ARG A 91 4.34 -25.66 3.04
CA ARG A 91 5.38 -24.66 2.77
C ARG A 91 5.10 -23.87 1.50
N LYS A 92 4.70 -24.54 0.41
CA LYS A 92 4.29 -23.89 -0.85
C LYS A 92 3.08 -22.97 -0.64
N ALA A 93 2.09 -23.42 0.11
CA ALA A 93 0.92 -22.60 0.44
C ALA A 93 1.31 -21.34 1.24
N ILE A 94 2.28 -21.45 2.16
CA ILE A 94 2.81 -20.30 2.91
C ILE A 94 3.55 -19.33 1.98
N GLU A 95 4.35 -19.82 1.03
CA GLU A 95 5.03 -18.98 0.04
C GLU A 95 4.05 -18.25 -0.88
N GLU A 96 2.98 -18.91 -1.31
CA GLU A 96 1.90 -18.29 -2.07
C GLU A 96 1.11 -17.26 -1.24
N ALA A 97 0.83 -17.57 0.03
CA ALA A 97 0.19 -16.65 0.96
C ALA A 97 1.04 -15.38 1.14
N LYS A 98 2.36 -15.53 1.29
CA LYS A 98 3.30 -14.39 1.36
C LYS A 98 3.20 -13.48 0.13
N LYS A 99 3.13 -14.06 -1.07
CA LYS A 99 2.98 -13.29 -2.32
C LYS A 99 1.63 -12.55 -2.38
N ARG A 100 0.55 -13.15 -1.87
CA ARG A 100 -0.76 -12.50 -1.79
C ARG A 100 -0.84 -11.40 -0.73
N LEU A 101 -0.06 -11.53 0.34
CA LEU A 101 -0.02 -10.59 1.46
C LEU A 101 0.90 -9.39 1.21
N ILE A 102 1.50 -9.26 0.01
CA ILE A 102 2.28 -8.09 -0.35
C ILE A 102 1.39 -6.84 -0.23
N MET A 103 1.83 -5.92 0.62
CA MET A 103 1.09 -4.71 0.94
C MET A 103 1.21 -3.71 -0.22
N PRO A 104 0.12 -3.02 -0.59
CA PRO A 104 0.20 -1.95 -1.58
C PRO A 104 1.08 -0.81 -1.04
N PRO A 105 1.87 -0.15 -1.90
CA PRO A 105 2.65 1.00 -1.47
C PRO A 105 1.72 2.14 -1.06
N VAL A 106 2.05 2.82 0.03
CA VAL A 106 1.36 4.03 0.48
C VAL A 106 2.06 5.23 -0.15
N LEU A 107 1.35 5.97 -0.98
CA LEU A 107 1.82 7.18 -1.64
C LEU A 107 1.02 8.38 -1.13
N ASP A 108 1.64 9.55 -1.20
CA ASP A 108 0.96 10.81 -0.94
C ASP A 108 0.04 11.19 -2.11
N GLU A 109 -0.89 12.10 -1.85
CA GLU A 109 -1.82 12.58 -2.87
C GLU A 109 -1.07 13.31 -3.99
N ARG A 110 -1.38 12.93 -5.24
CA ARG A 110 -0.78 13.54 -6.43
C ARG A 110 -1.25 14.99 -6.61
N GLU A 111 -0.33 15.86 -7.01
CA GLU A 111 -0.64 17.26 -7.33
C GLU A 111 -1.48 17.36 -8.63
N PRO A 112 -2.44 18.30 -8.70
CA PRO A 112 -3.23 18.53 -9.90
C PRO A 112 -2.34 19.00 -11.06
N ILE A 113 -2.68 18.57 -12.28
CA ILE A 113 -1.95 18.96 -13.49
C ILE A 113 -2.67 20.14 -14.14
N ASP A 114 -2.06 21.32 -14.04
CA ASP A 114 -2.52 22.54 -14.70
C ASP A 114 -1.41 23.05 -15.64
N ASP A 115 -1.25 22.38 -16.78
CA ASP A 115 -0.24 22.70 -17.78
C ASP A 115 -0.89 22.98 -19.15
N VAL A 116 -0.69 24.20 -19.64
CA VAL A 116 -1.23 24.69 -20.91
C VAL A 116 -0.12 24.67 -21.95
N LEU A 117 -0.34 23.93 -23.05
CA LEU A 117 0.63 23.74 -24.12
C LEU A 117 0.56 24.83 -25.18
N ALA A 118 -0.66 25.23 -25.57
CA ALA A 118 -0.90 26.23 -26.61
C ALA A 118 -2.27 26.91 -26.43
N GLU A 119 -2.38 28.16 -26.88
CA GLU A 119 -3.62 28.94 -26.85
C GLU A 119 -3.89 29.55 -28.23
N ASP A 120 -4.93 29.08 -28.92
CA ASP A 120 -5.33 29.60 -30.23
C ASP A 120 -6.71 30.25 -30.13
N LYS A 121 -6.73 31.55 -29.83
CA LYS A 121 -7.99 32.33 -29.68
C LYS A 121 -8.85 32.37 -30.95
N VAL A 122 -8.27 32.07 -32.11
CA VAL A 122 -9.00 32.02 -33.40
C VAL A 122 -10.06 30.92 -33.42
N LEU A 123 -9.85 29.85 -32.62
CA LEU A 123 -10.75 28.70 -32.57
C LEU A 123 -11.82 28.83 -31.48
N GLU A 124 -11.79 29.92 -30.71
CA GLU A 124 -12.80 30.22 -29.69
C GLU A 124 -14.19 30.36 -30.34
N GLY A 125 -15.17 29.61 -29.82
CA GLY A 125 -16.56 29.66 -30.29
C GLY A 125 -16.84 28.89 -31.59
N THR A 126 -15.85 28.20 -32.16
CA THR A 126 -16.07 27.32 -33.33
C THR A 126 -16.70 25.99 -32.92
N GLU A 127 -16.30 25.45 -31.77
CA GLU A 127 -16.72 24.14 -31.26
C GLU A 127 -17.47 24.29 -29.94
N THR A 128 -18.45 23.42 -29.69
CA THR A 128 -19.24 23.42 -28.44
C THR A 128 -18.76 22.42 -27.41
N THR A 129 -17.98 21.41 -27.84
CA THR A 129 -17.51 20.31 -26.99
C THR A 129 -15.99 20.27 -26.93
N LYS A 130 -15.45 19.78 -25.81
CA LYS A 130 -14.02 19.51 -25.69
C LYS A 130 -13.62 18.23 -26.43
N TYR A 131 -12.44 18.24 -27.04
CA TYR A 131 -11.83 17.05 -27.66
C TYR A 131 -10.70 16.53 -26.80
N ILE A 132 -10.62 15.21 -26.63
CA ILE A 132 -9.57 14.57 -25.85
C ILE A 132 -8.75 13.70 -26.80
N PHE A 133 -7.47 14.03 -26.95
CA PHE A 133 -6.53 13.28 -27.76
C PHE A 133 -5.65 12.44 -26.84
N THR A 134 -5.60 11.13 -27.10
CA THR A 134 -4.85 10.16 -26.30
C THR A 134 -3.87 9.43 -27.20
N ASP A 135 -2.58 9.42 -26.83
CA ASP A 135 -1.60 8.56 -27.48
C ASP A 135 -1.87 7.09 -27.10
N LEU A 136 -1.96 6.21 -28.09
CA LEU A 136 -2.26 4.78 -27.94
C LEU A 136 -1.02 3.87 -28.09
N THR A 137 0.19 4.43 -28.11
CA THR A 137 1.42 3.66 -28.28
C THR A 137 1.59 2.64 -27.14
N TYR A 138 1.77 1.36 -27.49
CA TYR A 138 1.79 0.25 -26.51
C TYR A 138 3.04 0.24 -25.62
N SER A 139 4.20 0.64 -26.16
CA SER A 139 5.48 0.60 -25.44
C SER A 139 5.64 1.68 -24.36
N VAL A 140 4.72 2.65 -24.29
CA VAL A 140 4.80 3.79 -23.37
C VAL A 140 4.05 3.48 -22.07
N PRO A 141 4.68 3.64 -20.89
CA PRO A 141 4.02 3.48 -19.60
C PRO A 141 2.84 4.45 -19.42
N HIS A 142 1.83 4.02 -18.67
CA HIS A 142 0.62 4.82 -18.44
C HIS A 142 0.88 6.16 -17.73
N ARG A 143 1.97 6.29 -16.95
CA ARG A 143 2.36 7.54 -16.27
C ARG A 143 3.01 8.57 -17.20
N GLU A 144 3.66 8.12 -18.27
CA GLU A 144 4.39 8.98 -19.22
C GLU A 144 3.58 9.30 -20.48
N ARG A 145 2.45 8.61 -20.67
CA ARG A 145 1.56 8.77 -21.82
C ARG A 145 1.04 10.20 -21.96
N PHE A 146 1.01 10.71 -23.19
CA PHE A 146 0.45 12.02 -23.50
C PHE A 146 -1.05 11.95 -23.70
N ILE A 147 -1.78 12.72 -22.89
CA ILE A 147 -3.22 12.93 -23.01
C ILE A 147 -3.46 14.43 -22.95
N VAL A 148 -4.02 14.99 -24.03
CA VAL A 148 -4.25 16.42 -24.17
C VAL A 148 -5.72 16.69 -24.44
N VAL A 149 -6.21 17.82 -23.93
CA VAL A 149 -7.60 18.25 -24.04
C VAL A 149 -7.61 19.58 -24.76
N ARG A 150 -8.38 19.64 -25.85
CA ARG A 150 -8.69 20.85 -26.56
C ARG A 150 -10.03 21.37 -26.07
N GLU A 151 -10.00 22.53 -25.43
CA GLU A 151 -11.20 23.21 -24.94
C GLU A 151 -11.85 24.07 -26.03
N PRO A 152 -13.17 24.33 -25.92
CA PRO A 152 -13.88 25.21 -26.86
C PRO A 152 -13.35 26.66 -26.86
N ASN A 153 -12.59 27.04 -25.83
CA ASN A 153 -11.92 28.33 -25.72
C ASN A 153 -10.66 28.44 -26.60
N GLY A 154 -10.31 27.38 -27.35
CA GLY A 154 -9.10 27.33 -28.17
C GLY A 154 -7.82 26.98 -27.40
N VAL A 155 -7.94 26.63 -26.11
CA VAL A 155 -6.81 26.24 -25.25
C VAL A 155 -6.53 24.74 -25.41
N LEU A 156 -5.26 24.39 -25.67
CA LEU A 156 -4.75 23.01 -25.61
C LEU A 156 -3.98 22.83 -24.30
N ARG A 157 -4.55 22.05 -23.39
CA ARG A 157 -3.94 21.73 -22.09
C ARG A 157 -3.72 20.23 -21.92
N LYS A 158 -2.92 19.86 -20.92
CA LYS A 158 -2.87 18.47 -20.46
C LYS A 158 -4.20 18.07 -19.80
N ALA A 159 -4.56 16.81 -19.93
CA ALA A 159 -5.73 16.25 -19.26
C ALA A 159 -5.55 16.26 -17.74
N THR A 160 -6.64 16.48 -17.01
CA THR A 160 -6.62 16.29 -15.56
C THR A 160 -6.40 14.81 -15.22
N TRP A 161 -6.00 14.52 -13.99
CA TRP A 161 -5.81 13.14 -13.53
C TRP A 161 -7.07 12.27 -13.67
N GLU A 162 -8.26 12.81 -13.41
CA GLU A 162 -9.52 12.09 -13.58
C GLU A 162 -9.81 11.80 -15.06
N GLU A 163 -9.59 12.78 -15.94
CA GLU A 163 -9.73 12.60 -17.38
C GLU A 163 -8.74 11.54 -17.89
N ARG A 164 -7.51 11.58 -17.39
CA ARG A 164 -6.44 10.64 -17.72
C ARG A 164 -6.80 9.21 -17.35
N ASP A 165 -7.16 8.96 -16.09
CA ASP A 165 -7.51 7.63 -15.59
C ASP A 165 -8.70 7.04 -16.36
N ARG A 166 -9.69 7.87 -16.69
CA ARG A 166 -10.85 7.48 -17.49
C ARG A 166 -10.47 7.11 -18.91
N MET A 167 -9.65 7.93 -19.59
CA MET A 167 -9.20 7.63 -20.96
C MET A 167 -8.36 6.35 -21.00
N ILE A 168 -7.46 6.18 -20.03
CA ILE A 168 -6.65 4.96 -19.93
C ILE A 168 -7.56 3.74 -19.80
N GLN A 169 -8.59 3.78 -18.95
CA GLN A 169 -9.50 2.63 -18.82
C GLN A 169 -10.34 2.35 -20.07
N ILE A 170 -10.68 3.38 -20.88
CA ILE A 170 -11.43 3.20 -22.13
C ILE A 170 -10.57 2.48 -23.18
N PHE A 171 -9.32 2.91 -23.34
CA PHE A 171 -8.43 2.36 -24.38
C PHE A 171 -7.66 1.11 -23.92
N PHE A 172 -7.36 1.02 -22.62
CA PHE A 172 -6.63 -0.08 -21.98
C PHE A 172 -7.44 -0.63 -20.80
N PRO A 173 -8.49 -1.43 -21.05
CA PRO A 173 -9.38 -1.91 -20.01
C PRO A 173 -8.66 -2.85 -19.04
N GLN A 174 -8.64 -2.47 -17.76
CA GLN A 174 -8.18 -3.33 -16.67
C GLN A 174 -9.36 -4.03 -16.00
N GLU A 175 -9.18 -5.31 -15.65
CA GLU A 175 -10.17 -6.09 -14.93
C GLU A 175 -10.44 -5.49 -13.53
N GLY A 176 -11.72 -5.33 -13.18
CA GLY A 176 -12.15 -4.76 -11.90
C GLY A 176 -12.23 -3.24 -11.86
N ARG A 177 -11.66 -2.53 -12.84
CA ARG A 177 -11.75 -1.07 -12.95
C ARG A 177 -12.93 -0.67 -13.86
N ARG A 178 -13.74 0.28 -13.41
CA ARG A 178 -14.83 0.86 -14.21
C ARG A 178 -14.49 2.28 -14.65
N VAL A 179 -14.96 2.67 -15.84
CA VAL A 179 -14.75 4.04 -16.38
C VAL A 179 -15.44 5.10 -15.50
N ILE A 180 -16.64 4.79 -15.03
CA ILE A 180 -17.35 5.62 -14.05
C ILE A 180 -17.19 4.94 -12.69
N PRO A 181 -16.66 5.63 -11.68
CA PRO A 181 -16.52 5.08 -10.34
C PRO A 181 -17.88 4.58 -9.79
N PRO A 182 -17.90 3.40 -9.15
CA PRO A 182 -19.10 2.90 -8.48
C PRO A 182 -19.65 3.89 -7.43
N VAL A 183 -20.97 4.00 -7.35
CA VAL A 183 -21.68 4.86 -6.38
C VAL A 183 -21.39 4.46 -4.93
N LEU A 184 -20.95 3.22 -4.71
CA LEU A 184 -20.54 2.67 -3.42
C LEU A 184 -19.47 3.52 -2.71
N PHE A 185 -18.59 4.20 -3.46
CA PHE A 185 -17.51 5.01 -2.88
C PHE A 185 -17.96 6.38 -2.37
N LYS A 186 -19.25 6.70 -2.46
CA LYS A 186 -19.83 7.88 -1.81
C LYS A 186 -20.03 7.62 -0.32
N ASP A 187 -19.83 8.67 0.49
CA ASP A 187 -19.83 8.58 1.96
C ASP A 187 -21.12 7.98 2.55
N GLU A 188 -22.27 8.27 1.95
CA GLU A 188 -23.57 7.73 2.37
C GLU A 188 -23.61 6.20 2.29
N HIS A 189 -23.05 5.64 1.20
CA HIS A 189 -23.06 4.21 0.94
C HIS A 189 -21.97 3.50 1.73
N LEU A 190 -20.81 4.13 1.94
CA LEU A 190 -19.74 3.57 2.76
C LEU A 190 -20.21 3.24 4.17
N GLY A 191 -21.02 4.11 4.79
CA GLY A 191 -21.60 3.86 6.11
C GLY A 191 -22.42 2.57 6.18
N THR A 192 -23.21 2.26 5.14
CA THR A 192 -23.99 1.02 5.09
C THR A 192 -23.13 -0.23 4.97
N VAL A 193 -21.99 -0.15 4.27
CA VAL A 193 -21.06 -1.28 4.11
C VAL A 193 -20.30 -1.54 5.41
N PHE A 194 -19.93 -0.48 6.13
CA PHE A 194 -19.25 -0.59 7.42
C PHE A 194 -20.12 -1.26 8.49
N GLN A 195 -21.44 -1.04 8.46
CA GLN A 195 -22.37 -1.75 9.35
C GLN A 195 -22.39 -3.27 9.12
N GLN A 196 -22.04 -3.72 7.90
CA GLN A 196 -22.02 -5.14 7.53
C GLN A 196 -20.63 -5.78 7.71
N ASP A 197 -19.65 -5.06 8.26
CA ASP A 197 -18.27 -5.55 8.48
C ASP A 197 -17.52 -5.99 7.21
N HIS A 198 -17.92 -5.44 6.06
CA HIS A 198 -17.30 -5.70 4.75
C HIS A 198 -16.15 -4.74 4.42
N HIS A 199 -15.34 -4.32 5.40
CA HIS A 199 -14.24 -3.38 5.22
C HIS A 199 -13.17 -3.91 4.25
N GLU A 200 -12.83 -5.20 4.34
CA GLU A 200 -11.84 -5.84 3.43
C GLU A 200 -12.28 -5.75 1.96
N ASP A 201 -13.57 -5.94 1.70
CA ASP A 201 -14.12 -5.96 0.35
C ASP A 201 -14.11 -4.55 -0.26
N VAL A 202 -14.40 -3.52 0.53
CA VAL A 202 -14.28 -2.10 0.12
C VAL A 202 -12.84 -1.77 -0.26
N LEU A 203 -11.87 -2.14 0.56
CA LEU A 203 -10.45 -1.88 0.29
C LEU A 203 -9.96 -2.65 -0.93
N ASN A 204 -10.42 -3.90 -1.13
CA ASN A 204 -10.11 -4.67 -2.33
C ASN A 204 -10.70 -4.05 -3.60
N MET A 205 -11.94 -3.54 -3.55
CA MET A 205 -12.53 -2.79 -4.66
C MET A 205 -11.80 -1.47 -4.91
N CYS A 206 -11.36 -0.78 -3.87
CA CYS A 206 -10.62 0.48 -3.97
C CYS A 206 -9.30 0.30 -4.74
N ILE A 207 -8.50 -0.72 -4.39
CA ILE A 207 -7.25 -1.06 -5.09
C ILE A 207 -7.49 -1.38 -6.58
N ALA A 208 -8.61 -2.02 -6.92
CA ALA A 208 -8.93 -2.34 -8.31
C ALA A 208 -9.43 -1.11 -9.09
N GLN A 209 -10.12 -0.18 -8.42
CA GLN A 209 -10.79 0.94 -9.07
C GLN A 209 -9.89 2.18 -9.23
N PHE A 210 -9.09 2.50 -8.22
CA PHE A 210 -8.32 3.75 -8.15
C PHE A 210 -6.82 3.48 -8.09
N GLU A 211 -6.04 4.49 -8.50
CA GLU A 211 -4.59 4.46 -8.34
C GLU A 211 -4.20 4.85 -6.90
N PRO A 212 -3.08 4.33 -6.36
CA PRO A 212 -2.71 4.53 -4.96
C PRO A 212 -2.45 5.99 -4.55
N ASP A 213 -2.15 6.86 -5.52
CA ASP A 213 -1.88 8.29 -5.35
C ASP A 213 -3.12 9.17 -5.60
N SER A 214 -4.27 8.57 -5.95
CA SER A 214 -5.52 9.29 -6.16
C SER A 214 -6.13 9.79 -4.83
N ALA A 215 -6.69 11.00 -4.86
CA ALA A 215 -7.42 11.58 -3.72
C ALA A 215 -8.57 10.68 -3.24
N ASP A 216 -9.32 10.08 -4.18
CA ASP A 216 -10.43 9.17 -3.87
C ASP A 216 -9.95 7.90 -3.16
N TYR A 217 -8.80 7.36 -3.60
CA TYR A 217 -8.18 6.19 -2.98
C TYR A 217 -7.83 6.48 -1.52
N ILE A 218 -7.09 7.56 -1.30
CA ILE A 218 -6.63 7.97 0.03
C ILE A 218 -7.83 8.27 0.94
N ARG A 219 -8.86 8.98 0.43
CA ARG A 219 -10.09 9.27 1.17
C ARG A 219 -10.79 8.01 1.66
N VAL A 220 -11.03 7.03 0.77
CA VAL A 220 -11.72 5.79 1.11
C VAL A 220 -10.93 4.95 2.12
N HIS A 221 -9.60 4.85 1.94
CA HIS A 221 -8.73 4.15 2.89
C HIS A 221 -8.76 4.80 4.27
N HIS A 222 -8.54 6.11 4.36
CA HIS A 222 -8.58 6.84 5.63
C HIS A 222 -9.93 6.71 6.33
N ARG A 223 -11.03 6.83 5.57
CA ARG A 223 -12.38 6.69 6.14
C ARG A 223 -12.63 5.30 6.69
N THR A 224 -12.17 4.26 6.00
CA THR A 224 -12.28 2.87 6.43
C THR A 224 -11.47 2.62 7.70
N TYR A 225 -10.24 3.17 7.79
CA TYR A 225 -9.40 3.04 8.99
C TYR A 225 -9.99 3.78 10.19
N ASP A 226 -10.53 4.98 10.00
CA ASP A 226 -11.20 5.74 11.05
C ASP A 226 -12.44 5.01 11.60
N ASP A 227 -13.17 4.28 10.75
CA ASP A 227 -14.32 3.48 11.18
C ASP A 227 -13.89 2.25 12.00
N ILE A 228 -12.87 1.53 11.52
CA ILE A 228 -12.27 0.40 12.23
C ILE A 228 -11.75 0.82 13.61
N GLU A 229 -11.12 1.99 13.69
CA GLU A 229 -10.61 2.53 14.96
C GLU A 229 -11.76 2.83 15.93
N LYS A 230 -12.86 3.44 15.47
CA LYS A 230 -14.03 3.76 16.31
C LYS A 230 -14.70 2.52 16.88
N HIS A 231 -14.78 1.45 16.11
CA HIS A 231 -15.44 0.21 16.51
C HIS A 231 -14.47 -0.87 17.03
N ALA A 232 -13.17 -0.56 17.09
CA ALA A 232 -12.10 -1.49 17.47
C ALA A 232 -12.10 -2.83 16.69
N LYS A 233 -12.49 -2.82 15.41
CA LYS A 233 -12.62 -4.03 14.57
C LYS A 233 -11.35 -4.38 13.80
N TYR A 234 -10.19 -4.36 14.46
CA TYR A 234 -8.88 -4.58 13.84
C TYR A 234 -8.70 -5.99 13.26
N ASP A 235 -9.42 -6.97 13.82
CA ASP A 235 -9.35 -8.36 13.40
C ASP A 235 -9.82 -8.59 11.96
N LEU A 236 -10.70 -7.73 11.44
CA LEU A 236 -11.17 -7.82 10.06
C LEU A 236 -10.01 -7.70 9.07
N LEU A 237 -9.05 -6.81 9.34
CA LEU A 237 -7.90 -6.59 8.47
C LEU A 237 -6.68 -7.45 8.83
N ARG A 238 -6.65 -8.18 9.97
CA ARG A 238 -5.55 -9.12 10.26
C ARG A 238 -5.42 -10.19 9.18
N SER A 239 -4.18 -10.60 8.88
CA SER A 239 -3.86 -11.53 7.79
C SER A 239 -4.36 -11.08 6.41
N THR A 240 -4.52 -9.77 6.20
CA THR A 240 -4.81 -9.17 4.89
C THR A 240 -3.69 -8.21 4.50
N ARG A 241 -3.54 -7.96 3.19
CA ARG A 241 -2.56 -7.01 2.65
C ARG A 241 -2.79 -5.55 3.08
N HIS A 242 -3.95 -5.25 3.64
CA HIS A 242 -4.34 -3.89 4.04
C HIS A 242 -3.92 -3.54 5.46
N PHE A 243 -3.53 -4.55 6.26
CA PHE A 243 -3.18 -4.34 7.66
C PHE A 243 -2.06 -3.32 7.84
N GLY A 244 -0.97 -3.44 7.06
CA GLY A 244 0.15 -2.51 7.22
C GLY A 244 -0.19 -1.08 6.82
N GLY A 245 -1.05 -0.87 5.82
CA GLY A 245 -1.53 0.47 5.46
C GLY A 245 -2.33 1.11 6.59
N MET A 246 -3.16 0.33 7.29
CA MET A 246 -3.88 0.78 8.48
C MET A 246 -2.91 1.15 9.61
N VAL A 247 -1.97 0.26 9.95
CA VAL A 247 -1.00 0.52 11.04
C VAL A 247 -0.18 1.77 10.75
N TRP A 248 0.30 1.93 9.51
CA TRP A 248 1.06 3.10 9.09
C TRP A 248 0.25 4.40 9.26
N TYR A 249 -1.01 4.39 8.86
CA TYR A 249 -1.92 5.52 9.04
C TYR A 249 -2.14 5.88 10.52
N LEU A 250 -2.38 4.87 11.37
CA LEU A 250 -2.60 5.08 12.80
C LEU A 250 -1.36 5.62 13.52
N VAL A 251 -0.17 5.11 13.18
CA VAL A 251 1.12 5.59 13.73
C VAL A 251 1.38 7.04 13.31
N ASN A 252 1.13 7.39 12.04
CA ASN A 252 1.29 8.76 11.55
C ASN A 252 0.36 9.75 12.25
N ARG A 253 -0.89 9.35 12.53
CA ARG A 253 -1.88 10.16 13.24
C ARG A 253 -1.79 10.10 14.77
N LYS A 254 -0.84 9.34 15.32
CA LYS A 254 -0.67 9.09 16.77
C LYS A 254 -1.92 8.51 17.44
N LYS A 255 -2.62 7.64 16.73
CA LYS A 255 -3.84 6.95 17.19
C LYS A 255 -3.61 5.44 17.34
N THR A 256 -2.61 5.07 18.14
CA THR A 256 -2.19 3.67 18.30
C THR A 256 -2.84 2.97 19.49
N ASP A 257 -3.46 3.73 20.41
CA ASP A 257 -4.04 3.23 21.67
C ASP A 257 -5.02 2.07 21.47
N GLY A 258 -5.99 2.22 20.56
CA GLY A 258 -7.01 1.20 20.34
C GLY A 258 -6.44 -0.11 19.78
N LEU A 259 -5.48 0.00 18.86
CA LEU A 259 -4.80 -1.16 18.28
C LEU A 259 -3.93 -1.88 19.31
N LEU A 260 -3.23 -1.12 20.16
CA LEU A 260 -2.40 -1.66 21.23
C LEU A 260 -3.23 -2.46 22.23
N ILE A 261 -4.40 -1.94 22.62
CA ILE A 261 -5.34 -2.65 23.51
C ILE A 261 -5.84 -3.94 22.85
N ASP A 262 -6.19 -3.93 21.56
CA ASP A 262 -6.61 -5.16 20.84
C ASP A 262 -5.49 -6.20 20.78
N MET A 263 -4.23 -5.79 20.62
CA MET A 263 -3.09 -6.71 20.63
C MET A 263 -2.87 -7.33 22.02
N ILE A 264 -2.95 -6.54 23.09
CA ILE A 264 -2.78 -7.03 24.47
C ILE A 264 -3.89 -8.00 24.85
N ASN A 265 -5.15 -7.67 24.55
CA ASN A 265 -6.31 -8.52 24.84
C ASN A 265 -6.31 -9.87 24.09
N ARG A 266 -5.45 -10.02 23.08
CA ARG A 266 -5.31 -11.24 22.27
C ARG A 266 -3.99 -11.97 22.52
N ASP A 267 -3.28 -11.58 23.57
CA ASP A 267 -1.99 -12.16 23.96
C ASP A 267 -0.88 -11.97 22.91
N LEU A 268 -0.98 -10.94 22.05
CA LEU A 268 -0.02 -10.62 20.99
C LEU A 268 0.99 -9.55 21.45
N LEU A 269 1.70 -9.81 22.55
CA LEU A 269 2.70 -8.87 23.09
C LEU A 269 3.84 -8.57 22.12
N ASP A 270 4.27 -9.57 21.35
CA ASP A 270 5.34 -9.42 20.36
C ASP A 270 4.98 -8.42 19.26
N ASP A 271 3.70 -8.37 18.87
CA ASP A 271 3.19 -7.44 17.88
C ASP A 271 3.01 -6.06 18.49
N ALA A 272 2.54 -5.97 19.74
CA ALA A 272 2.48 -4.73 20.50
C ALA A 272 3.86 -4.06 20.64
N MET A 273 4.91 -4.83 20.93
CA MET A 273 6.28 -4.33 20.97
C MET A 273 6.75 -3.85 19.59
N SER A 274 6.38 -4.58 18.54
CA SER A 274 6.73 -4.21 17.15
C SER A 274 6.05 -2.90 16.74
N LEU A 275 4.82 -2.67 17.19
CA LEU A 275 4.07 -1.44 16.97
C LEU A 275 4.72 -0.24 17.66
N ILE A 276 5.12 -0.38 18.92
CA ILE A 276 5.80 0.69 19.66
C ILE A 276 7.18 0.98 19.07
N THR A 277 7.91 -0.06 18.66
CA THR A 277 9.19 0.09 17.96
C THR A 277 9.01 0.90 16.67
N LEU A 278 7.99 0.56 15.87
CA LEU A 278 7.62 1.32 14.67
C LEU A 278 7.28 2.78 14.99
N TYR A 279 6.52 3.01 16.07
CA TYR A 279 6.17 4.35 16.52
C TYR A 279 7.40 5.18 16.91
N HIS A 280 8.33 4.61 17.68
CA HIS A 280 9.60 5.27 18.05
C HIS A 280 10.51 5.55 16.86
N MET A 281 10.48 4.71 15.82
CA MET A 281 11.23 4.97 14.58
C MET A 281 10.66 6.16 13.81
N LEU A 282 9.34 6.33 13.81
CA LEU A 282 8.68 7.40 13.06
C LEU A 282 8.69 8.74 13.82
N HIS A 283 8.60 8.68 15.15
CA HIS A 283 8.62 9.84 16.04
C HIS A 283 9.81 9.77 17.02
N PRO A 284 11.05 10.06 16.58
CA PRO A 284 12.23 9.95 17.45
C PRO A 284 12.29 11.03 18.55
N GLU A 285 11.55 12.12 18.40
CA GLU A 285 11.51 13.24 19.34
C GLU A 285 10.63 12.98 20.58
N CYS A 286 9.83 11.93 20.51
CA CYS A 286 8.89 11.53 21.54
C CYS A 286 9.58 11.19 22.88
N PRO A 287 8.99 11.58 24.03
CA PRO A 287 9.54 11.25 25.35
C PRO A 287 9.67 9.74 25.56
N SER A 288 8.69 8.96 25.09
CA SER A 288 8.76 7.49 25.12
C SER A 288 9.99 6.93 24.39
N ALA A 289 10.32 7.50 23.23
CA ALA A 289 11.46 7.08 22.42
C ALA A 289 12.80 7.45 23.08
N LYS A 290 12.86 8.56 23.82
CA LYS A 290 14.04 8.97 24.58
C LYS A 290 14.24 8.07 25.79
N GLU A 291 13.19 7.84 26.58
CA GLU A 291 13.22 6.93 27.74
C GLU A 291 13.56 5.48 27.32
N ALA A 292 13.04 5.01 26.19
CA ALA A 292 13.36 3.69 25.66
C ALA A 292 14.84 3.55 25.27
N LYS A 293 15.43 4.59 24.68
CA LYS A 293 16.84 4.61 24.28
C LYS A 293 17.77 4.73 25.49
N GLU A 294 17.41 5.56 26.45
CA GLU A 294 18.20 5.80 27.68
C GLU A 294 18.14 4.59 28.63
N GLY A 295 16.96 4.02 28.82
CA GLY A 295 16.73 2.90 29.73
C GLY A 295 16.98 1.50 29.14
N LYS A 296 17.16 1.36 27.81
CA LYS A 296 17.15 0.06 27.10
C LYS A 296 15.99 -0.85 27.54
N LEU A 297 14.82 -0.25 27.77
CA LEU A 297 13.65 -0.97 28.27
C LEU A 297 13.22 -2.03 27.25
N GLN A 298 13.04 -3.27 27.71
CA GLN A 298 12.60 -4.39 26.89
C GLN A 298 11.24 -4.90 27.38
N GLY A 299 10.45 -5.45 26.45
CA GLY A 299 9.22 -6.15 26.84
C GLY A 299 8.10 -5.21 27.29
N VAL A 300 7.45 -5.61 28.38
CA VAL A 300 6.28 -4.96 28.97
C VAL A 300 6.61 -3.56 29.50
N ASP A 301 7.85 -3.31 29.90
CA ASP A 301 8.29 -2.01 30.41
C ASP A 301 8.27 -0.93 29.33
N LEU A 302 8.51 -1.31 28.07
CA LEU A 302 8.37 -0.41 26.92
C LEU A 302 6.92 0.04 26.73
N ILE A 303 5.97 -0.90 26.92
CA ILE A 303 4.53 -0.64 26.83
C ILE A 303 4.09 0.26 27.99
N LYS A 304 4.59 0.00 29.21
CA LYS A 304 4.32 0.81 30.40
C LYS A 304 4.87 2.23 30.26
N ALA A 305 6.07 2.41 29.71
CA ALA A 305 6.64 3.73 29.42
C ALA A 305 5.79 4.49 28.40
N PHE A 306 5.46 3.86 27.26
CA PHE A 306 4.61 4.45 26.24
C PHE A 306 3.24 4.87 26.78
N ALA A 307 2.61 4.02 27.59
CA ALA A 307 1.30 4.29 28.18
C ALA A 307 1.31 5.54 29.09
N LYS A 308 2.37 5.75 29.86
CA LYS A 308 2.50 6.89 30.78
C LYS A 308 2.79 8.20 30.06
N THR A 309 3.58 8.17 29.00
CA THR A 309 4.07 9.39 28.37
C THR A 309 3.17 9.91 27.25
N GLU A 310 2.50 9.02 26.51
CA GLU A 310 1.88 9.39 25.22
C GLU A 310 0.46 8.90 25.00
N SER A 311 0.01 7.88 25.72
CA SER A 311 -1.34 7.36 25.52
C SER A 311 -2.39 8.30 26.10
N GLN A 312 -3.49 8.50 25.37
CA GLN A 312 -4.66 9.19 25.90
C GLN A 312 -5.50 8.27 26.79
N LYS A 313 -5.30 6.95 26.67
CA LYS A 313 -6.06 5.90 27.35
C LYS A 313 -5.18 5.07 28.28
N GLU A 314 -4.31 5.74 29.04
CA GLU A 314 -3.37 5.09 29.98
C GLU A 314 -4.07 4.05 30.87
N GLY A 315 -5.18 4.44 31.51
CA GLY A 315 -5.90 3.56 32.45
C GLY A 315 -6.42 2.27 31.82
N TYR A 316 -6.85 2.32 30.55
CA TYR A 316 -7.30 1.12 29.83
C TYR A 316 -6.15 0.20 29.44
N ILE A 317 -5.00 0.77 29.05
CA ILE A 317 -3.81 -0.01 28.71
C ILE A 317 -3.25 -0.68 29.96
N GLN A 318 -3.18 0.03 31.09
CA GLN A 318 -2.70 -0.54 32.35
C GLN A 318 -3.61 -1.66 32.84
N LEU A 319 -4.94 -1.48 32.76
CA LEU A 319 -5.89 -2.53 33.11
C LEU A 319 -5.77 -3.75 32.19
N ALA A 320 -5.60 -3.56 30.89
CA ALA A 320 -5.38 -4.66 29.95
C ALA A 320 -4.07 -5.41 30.24
N LEU A 321 -3.00 -4.69 30.58
CA LEU A 321 -1.72 -5.29 30.99
C LEU A 321 -1.82 -6.08 32.30
N GLN A 322 -2.55 -5.55 33.30
CA GLN A 322 -2.79 -6.27 34.56
C GLN A 322 -3.57 -7.56 34.33
N ALA A 323 -4.67 -7.50 33.56
CA ALA A 323 -5.45 -8.68 33.21
C ALA A 323 -4.60 -9.74 32.47
N TYR A 324 -3.69 -9.30 31.59
CA TYR A 324 -2.75 -10.18 30.91
C TYR A 324 -1.74 -10.82 31.89
N GLU A 325 -1.14 -10.04 32.78
CA GLU A 325 -0.19 -10.54 33.80
C GLU A 325 -0.86 -11.57 34.74
N GLU A 326 -2.11 -11.34 35.13
CA GLU A 326 -2.92 -12.27 35.94
C GLU A 326 -3.27 -13.56 35.18
N ALA A 327 -3.65 -13.47 33.90
CA ALA A 327 -3.90 -14.62 33.03
C ALA A 327 -2.64 -15.47 32.81
N MET A 328 -1.49 -14.84 32.62
CA MET A 328 -0.19 -15.51 32.54
C MET A 328 0.16 -16.22 33.85
N ALA A 329 -0.03 -15.56 35.00
CA ALA A 329 0.26 -16.14 36.31
C ALA A 329 -0.62 -17.37 36.61
N THR A 330 -1.88 -17.37 36.18
CA THR A 330 -2.78 -18.52 36.32
C THR A 330 -2.43 -19.67 35.35
N SER A 331 -2.01 -19.34 34.11
CA SER A 331 -1.58 -20.36 33.14
C SER A 331 -0.27 -21.07 33.50
N THR A 332 0.63 -20.38 34.20
CA THR A 332 1.92 -20.94 34.65
C THR A 332 1.81 -21.71 35.96
N ALA A 333 0.73 -21.49 36.73
CA ALA A 333 0.43 -22.20 37.96
C ALA A 333 -0.40 -23.49 37.76
N SER A 334 -0.93 -23.73 36.55
CA SER A 334 -1.70 -24.94 36.19
C SER A 334 -0.83 -25.97 35.47
#